data_AF-A0A965R759-F1
#
_entry.id   AF-A0A965R759-F1
#
_cell.length_a   1.000
_cell.length_b   1.000
_cell.length_c   1.000
_cell.angle_alpha   90.00
_cell.angle_beta   90.00
_cell.angle_gamma   90.00
#
_symmetry.space_group_name_H-M   'P 1'
#
loop_
_entity.id
_entity.type
_entity.pdbx_description
1 polymer ?
#
loop_
_entity_poly.entity_id
_entity_poly.type
_entity_poly.pdbx_seq_one_letter_code
_entity_poly.pdbx_strand_id
1 'polypeptide(L)'
;AEMGNYPIYFTLSCAAYLGYAIQGVYSESTPYLSISDATFTANAPGDASALKTDGVMLLSAIMQCASLKELNQVKSNSITRKEVLDWLLLFLKQHTEHMHTMKSLAIIHSILH
;
A
#
# COMPACT_ATOMS: atom_id res chain seq x y z
N ALA A 1 -14.64 -12.84 9.20
CA ALA A 1 -15.65 -12.27 8.29
C ALA A 1 -15.09 -12.33 6.88
N GLU A 2 -15.86 -12.81 5.90
CA GLU A 2 -15.42 -13.01 4.51
C GLU A 2 -14.84 -11.75 3.86
N MET A 3 -15.22 -10.55 4.32
CA MET A 3 -14.80 -9.27 3.76
C MET A 3 -13.71 -8.55 4.59
N GLY A 4 -13.03 -9.25 5.50
CA GLY A 4 -12.11 -8.61 6.45
C GLY A 4 -10.98 -7.80 5.81
N ASN A 5 -10.44 -8.25 4.67
CA ASN A 5 -9.31 -7.59 3.98
C ASN A 5 -9.76 -6.53 2.94
N TYR A 6 -11.06 -6.34 2.73
CA TYR A 6 -11.57 -5.46 1.66
C TYR A 6 -11.12 -4.00 1.82
N PRO A 7 -11.12 -3.41 3.03
CA PRO A 7 -10.64 -2.04 3.22
C PRO A 7 -9.17 -1.85 2.81
N ILE A 8 -8.32 -2.85 3.05
CA ILE A 8 -6.91 -2.81 2.68
C ILE A 8 -6.77 -2.88 1.16
N TYR A 9 -7.45 -3.84 0.53
CA TYR A 9 -7.44 -4.02 -0.93
C TYR A 9 -7.96 -2.80 -1.68
N PHE A 10 -9.06 -2.21 -1.19
CA PHE A 10 -9.63 -0.99 -1.75
C PHE A 10 -8.65 0.19 -1.62
N THR A 11 -8.10 0.42 -0.43
CA THR A 11 -7.16 1.54 -0.18
C THR A 11 -5.90 1.41 -1.05
N LEU A 12 -5.35 0.20 -1.17
CA LEU A 12 -4.21 -0.09 -2.04
C LEU A 12 -4.53 0.19 -3.52
N SER A 13 -5.71 -0.24 -3.98
CA SER A 13 -6.16 0.02 -5.35
C SER A 13 -6.32 1.52 -5.60
N CYS A 14 -6.93 2.25 -4.67
CA CYS A 14 -7.04 3.70 -4.73
C CYS A 14 -5.68 4.39 -4.81
N ALA A 15 -4.72 3.98 -3.97
CA ALA A 15 -3.35 4.50 -4.03
C ALA A 15 -2.72 4.30 -5.42
N ALA A 16 -2.85 3.10 -5.99
CA ALA A 16 -2.35 2.81 -7.33
C ALA A 16 -3.04 3.67 -8.40
N TYR A 17 -4.37 3.85 -8.33
CA TYR A 17 -5.11 4.73 -9.26
C TYR A 17 -4.72 6.20 -9.15
N LEU A 18 -4.27 6.65 -7.97
CA LEU A 18 -3.74 7.99 -7.75
C LEU A 18 -2.27 8.14 -8.19
N GLY A 19 -1.63 7.08 -8.68
CA GLY A 19 -0.23 7.08 -9.12
C GLY A 19 0.79 6.71 -8.04
N TYR A 20 0.34 6.26 -6.86
CA TYR A 20 1.17 5.89 -5.72
C TYR A 20 1.18 4.36 -5.51
N ALA A 21 1.49 3.62 -6.56
CA ALA A 21 1.54 2.16 -6.48
C ALA A 21 2.75 1.71 -5.65
N ILE A 22 2.48 0.92 -4.61
CA ILE A 22 3.53 0.23 -3.85
C ILE A 22 4.11 -0.89 -4.71
N GLN A 23 5.43 -1.02 -4.73
CA GLN A 23 6.15 -1.97 -5.58
C GLN A 23 6.89 -3.05 -4.78
N GLY A 24 7.16 -4.17 -5.44
CA GLY A 24 7.90 -5.29 -4.87
C GLY A 24 7.03 -6.28 -4.10
N VAL A 25 7.71 -7.22 -3.43
CA VAL A 25 7.11 -8.27 -2.60
C VAL A 25 7.95 -8.50 -1.36
N TYR A 26 7.32 -9.03 -0.31
CA TYR A 26 8.04 -9.51 0.86
C TYR A 26 8.98 -10.65 0.48
N SER A 27 10.21 -10.58 0.97
CA SER A 27 11.19 -11.67 0.93
C SER A 27 12.13 -11.53 2.12
N GLU A 28 12.91 -12.57 2.43
CA GLU A 28 13.95 -12.47 3.46
C GLU A 28 15.02 -11.42 3.12
N SER A 29 15.27 -11.17 1.83
CA SER A 29 16.17 -10.12 1.37
C SER A 29 15.59 -8.70 1.43
N THR A 30 14.26 -8.57 1.44
CA THR A 30 13.54 -7.29 1.49
C THR A 30 12.38 -7.36 2.47
N PRO A 31 12.65 -7.54 3.79
CA PRO A 31 11.63 -7.88 4.76
C PRO A 31 10.88 -6.65 5.30
N TYR A 32 11.30 -5.44 4.92
CA TYR A 32 10.70 -4.20 5.38
C TYR A 32 9.99 -3.47 4.24
N LEU A 33 9.07 -2.58 4.59
CA LEU A 33 8.38 -1.70 3.65
C LEU A 33 8.74 -0.24 3.94
N SER A 34 9.37 0.42 2.97
CA SER A 34 9.64 1.86 3.05
C SER A 34 8.36 2.61 2.73
N ILE A 35 7.92 3.47 3.67
CA ILE A 35 6.76 4.33 3.43
C ILE A 35 7.12 5.39 2.38
N SER A 36 8.30 6.01 2.48
CA SER A 36 8.76 7.09 1.60
C SER A 36 8.99 6.64 0.15
N ASP A 37 9.56 5.45 -0.04
CA ASP A 37 9.91 4.94 -1.38
C ASP A 37 8.82 4.06 -1.98
N ALA A 38 7.73 3.80 -1.23
CA ALA A 38 6.65 2.91 -1.62
C ALA A 38 7.13 1.51 -2.09
N THR A 39 8.19 0.96 -1.49
CA THR A 39 8.77 -0.33 -1.93
C THR A 39 9.32 -1.15 -0.79
N PHE A 40 9.35 -2.48 -0.99
CA PHE A 40 10.03 -3.41 -0.08
C PHE A 40 11.56 -3.19 -0.14
N THR A 41 12.21 -3.27 1.00
CA THR A 41 13.63 -2.93 1.17
C THR A 41 14.32 -3.82 2.21
N ALA A 42 15.63 -3.99 2.04
CA ALA A 42 16.51 -4.67 2.99
C ALA A 42 16.80 -3.83 4.24
N ASN A 43 16.63 -2.51 4.13
CA ASN A 43 16.97 -1.58 5.20
C ASN A 43 15.75 -1.33 6.08
N ALA A 44 15.87 -1.58 7.37
CA ALA A 44 14.82 -1.25 8.32
C ALA A 44 14.52 0.27 8.29
N PRO A 45 13.26 0.68 8.17
CA PRO A 45 12.88 2.08 8.31
C PRO A 45 13.34 2.57 9.68
N GLY A 46 14.05 3.70 9.71
CA GLY A 46 14.52 4.31 10.95
C GLY A 46 13.45 5.08 11.72
N ASP A 47 12.21 5.09 11.23
CA ASP A 47 11.10 5.87 11.78
C ASP A 47 10.05 5.00 12.47
N ALA A 48 9.17 5.66 13.24
CA ALA A 48 8.08 5.01 13.95
C ALA A 48 6.96 4.48 13.03
N SER A 49 7.11 4.60 11.71
CA SER A 49 6.11 4.18 10.73
C SER A 49 6.31 2.76 10.22
N ALA A 50 7.32 2.03 10.70
CA ALA A 50 7.56 0.66 10.26
C ALA A 50 6.40 -0.28 10.58
N LEU A 51 5.89 -0.98 9.55
CA LEU A 51 4.99 -2.13 9.75
C LEU A 51 5.76 -3.29 10.38
N LYS A 52 5.09 -4.03 11.27
CA LYS A 52 5.63 -5.32 11.74
C LYS A 52 5.60 -6.35 10.63
N THR A 53 6.43 -7.39 10.76
CA THR A 53 6.56 -8.48 9.78
C THR A 53 5.22 -9.05 9.33
N ASP A 54 4.30 -9.35 10.26
CA ASP A 54 2.97 -9.87 9.93
C ASP A 54 2.17 -8.90 9.04
N GLY A 55 2.29 -7.59 9.29
CA GLY A 55 1.66 -6.55 8.48
C GLY A 55 2.29 -6.43 7.10
N VAL A 56 3.62 -6.48 7.01
CA VAL A 56 4.36 -6.46 5.75
C VAL A 56 3.99 -7.68 4.89
N MET A 57 3.96 -8.87 5.47
CA MET A 57 3.56 -10.09 4.79
C MET A 57 2.09 -10.05 4.34
N LEU A 58 1.18 -9.56 5.19
CA LEU A 58 -0.22 -9.40 4.83
C LEU A 58 -0.40 -8.46 3.65
N LEU A 59 0.24 -7.29 3.68
CA LEU A 59 0.15 -6.31 2.60
C LEU A 59 0.73 -6.90 1.30
N SER A 60 1.88 -7.58 1.36
CA SER A 60 2.47 -8.25 0.20
C SER A 60 1.57 -9.33 -0.39
N ALA A 61 0.87 -10.11 0.44
CA ALA A 61 -0.08 -11.12 -0.04
C ALA A 61 -1.31 -10.48 -0.71
N ILE A 62 -1.84 -9.39 -0.15
CA ILE A 62 -2.98 -8.66 -0.72
C ILE A 62 -2.60 -8.00 -2.05
N MET A 63 -1.40 -7.43 -2.17
CA MET A 63 -0.88 -6.85 -3.41
C MET A 63 -0.84 -7.84 -4.58
N GLN A 64 -0.73 -9.14 -4.30
CA GLN A 64 -0.67 -10.19 -5.31
C GLN A 64 -2.06 -10.71 -5.73
N CYS A 65 -3.13 -10.27 -5.08
CA CYS A 65 -4.48 -10.70 -5.43
C CYS A 65 -4.97 -9.94 -6.68
N ALA A 66 -5.35 -10.66 -7.73
CA ALA A 66 -5.99 -10.10 -8.92
C ALA A 66 -7.52 -10.07 -8.82
N SER A 67 -8.09 -10.69 -7.78
CA SER A 67 -9.54 -10.78 -7.59
C SER A 67 -9.96 -10.83 -6.13
N LEU A 68 -11.22 -10.47 -5.85
CA LEU A 68 -11.81 -10.63 -4.52
C LEU A 68 -11.87 -12.09 -4.05
N LYS A 69 -11.91 -13.04 -5.00
CA LYS A 69 -11.89 -14.48 -4.69
C LYS A 69 -10.54 -14.91 -4.11
N GLU A 70 -9.43 -14.42 -4.69
CA GLU A 70 -8.08 -14.63 -4.16
C GLU A 70 -7.89 -13.92 -2.82
N LEU A 71 -8.40 -12.68 -2.71
CA LEU A 71 -8.36 -11.91 -1.46
C LEU A 71 -9.03 -12.65 -0.29
N ASN A 72 -10.12 -13.37 -0.54
CA ASN A 72 -10.82 -14.17 0.48
C ASN A 72 -9.99 -15.37 0.99
N GLN A 73 -8.97 -15.80 0.24
CA GLN A 73 -8.04 -16.85 0.68
C GLN A 73 -6.97 -16.32 1.63
N VAL A 74 -6.65 -15.02 1.57
CA VAL A 74 -5.65 -14.39 2.44
C VAL A 74 -6.13 -14.36 3.89
N LYS A 75 -5.42 -15.06 4.78
CA LYS A 75 -5.76 -15.13 6.21
C LYS A 75 -5.05 -14.05 7.01
N SER A 76 -5.78 -13.42 7.92
CA SER A 76 -5.27 -12.38 8.82
C SER A 76 -6.15 -12.29 10.07
N ASN A 77 -5.59 -11.77 11.16
CA ASN A 77 -6.37 -11.39 12.35
C ASN A 77 -6.76 -9.91 12.30
N SER A 78 -7.70 -9.48 13.14
CA SER A 78 -8.20 -8.10 13.16
C SER A 78 -7.15 -7.06 13.54
N ILE A 79 -6.18 -7.42 14.39
CA ILE A 79 -5.12 -6.53 14.86
C ILE A 79 -4.18 -6.20 13.69
N THR A 80 -3.68 -7.23 12.99
CA THR A 80 -2.79 -7.05 11.83
C THR A 80 -3.48 -6.27 10.71
N ARG A 81 -4.77 -6.53 10.47
CA ARG A 81 -5.53 -5.76 9.46
C ARG A 81 -5.63 -4.28 9.79
N LYS A 82 -5.91 -3.96 11.07
CA LYS A 82 -5.99 -2.59 11.53
C LYS A 82 -4.64 -1.90 11.37
N GLU A 83 -3.56 -2.55 11.78
CA GLU A 83 -2.20 -2.03 11.64
C GLU A 83 -1.85 -1.71 10.17
N VAL A 84 -2.14 -2.62 9.24
CA VAL A 84 -1.90 -2.39 7.80
C VAL A 84 -2.77 -1.27 7.25
N LEU A 85 -4.03 -1.18 7.65
CA LEU A 85 -4.91 -0.10 7.20
C LEU A 85 -4.45 1.26 7.72
N ASP A 86 -4.11 1.36 9.00
CA ASP A 86 -3.58 2.59 9.61
C ASP A 86 -2.30 3.04 8.90
N TRP A 87 -1.43 2.09 8.55
CA TRP A 87 -0.23 2.37 7.76
C TRP A 87 -0.53 2.86 6.34
N LEU A 88 -1.46 2.23 5.62
CA LEU A 88 -1.86 2.67 4.28
C LEU A 88 -2.48 4.08 4.28
N LEU A 89 -3.22 4.43 5.33
CA LEU A 89 -3.76 5.78 5.49
C LEU A 89 -2.64 6.80 5.75
N LEU A 90 -1.63 6.45 6.54
CA LEU A 90 -0.45 7.28 6.73
C LEU A 90 0.35 7.45 5.42
N PHE A 91 0.52 6.36 4.67
CA PHE A 91 1.18 6.35 3.36
C PHE A 91 0.48 7.30 2.40
N LEU A 92 -0.84 7.18 2.25
CA LEU A 92 -1.63 8.07 1.41
C LEU A 92 -1.53 9.52 1.86
N LYS A 93 -1.58 9.79 3.17
CA LYS A 93 -1.40 11.14 3.71
C LYS A 93 -0.05 11.73 3.28
N GLN A 94 1.05 11.04 3.48
CA GLN A 94 2.39 11.52 3.09
C GLN A 94 2.50 11.80 1.59
N HIS A 95 1.96 10.91 0.75
CA HIS A 95 2.06 11.07 -0.71
C HIS A 95 1.12 12.13 -1.27
N THR A 96 -0.04 12.34 -0.64
CA THR A 96 -1.01 13.37 -1.06
C THR A 96 -0.70 14.76 -0.50
N GLU A 97 -0.04 14.87 0.65
CA GLU A 97 0.42 16.16 1.21
C GLU A 97 1.50 16.81 0.32
N HIS A 98 2.30 16.02 -0.39
CA HIS A 98 3.28 16.49 -1.37
C HIS A 98 2.70 16.75 -2.77
N MET A 99 1.37 16.70 -2.93
CA MET A 99 0.67 17.00 -4.18
C MET A 99 0.67 18.51 -4.47
N HIS A 100 1.86 19.12 -4.59
CA HIS A 100 2.04 20.42 -5.20
C HIS A 100 1.61 20.33 -6.66
N THR A 101 0.53 21.03 -7.02
CA THR A 101 -0.06 21.19 -8.37
C THR A 101 0.50 20.21 -9.41
N MET A 102 -0.18 19.07 -9.53
CA MET A 102 0.11 18.04 -10.53
C MET A 102 0.25 18.68 -11.92
N LYS A 103 1.48 18.84 -12.41
CA LYS A 103 1.76 19.20 -13.81
C LYS A 103 1.12 18.19 -14.78
N SER A 104 0.89 16.95 -14.31
CA SER A 104 0.11 15.93 -15.01
C SER A 104 -1.35 16.33 -15.26
N LEU A 105 -2.01 17.12 -14.39
CA LEU A 105 -3.36 17.63 -14.66
C LEU A 105 -3.34 18.61 -15.85
N ALA A 106 -2.35 19.51 -15.88
CA ALA A 106 -2.16 20.43 -17.00
C ALA A 106 -1.82 19.69 -18.31
N ILE A 107 -1.04 18.61 -18.24
CA ILE A 107 -0.72 17.75 -19.39
C ILE A 107 -1.95 16.96 -19.85
N ILE A 108 -2.71 16.35 -18.94
CA ILE A 108 -3.96 15.64 -19.26
C ILE A 108 -4.97 16.58 -19.92
N HIS A 109 -5.11 17.82 -19.41
CA HIS A 109 -5.92 18.85 -20.06
C HIS A 109 -5.40 19.22 -21.46
N SER A 110 -4.07 19.28 -21.67
CA SER A 110 -3.48 19.61 -22.98
C SER A 110 -3.68 18.54 -24.06
N ILE A 111 -3.89 17.28 -23.66
CA ILE A 111 -4.14 16.15 -24.57
C ILE A 111 -5.65 15.95 -24.80
N LEU A 112 -6.49 16.38 -23.86
CA LEU A 112 -7.95 16.36 -23.96
C LEU A 112 -8.54 17.55 -24.75
N HIS A 113 -7.70 18.46 -25.22
CA HIS A 113 -8.05 19.51 -26.18
C HIS A 113 -7.72 19.10 -27.62
#